data_AF-A0A841DI05-F1
#
_entry.id   AF-A0A841DI05-F1
#
_cell.length_a   1.000
_cell.length_b   1.000
_cell.length_c   1.000
_cell.angle_alpha   90.00
_cell.angle_beta   90.00
_cell.angle_gamma   90.00
#
_symmetry.space_group_name_H-M   'P 1'
#
loop_
_entity.id
_entity.type
_entity.pdbx_description
1 polymer ?
#
loop_
_entity_poly.entity_id
_entity_poly.type
_entity_poly.pdbx_seq_one_letter_code
_entity_poly.pdbx_strand_id
1 'polypeptide(L)'
;METSEFAADLRRRVREARLALDVASAEGDFYAVDIRTGELDSLLRIAMEHNITLNPNEALVTGEALVTGGSGGSGDDVVGPGGER
;
A
#
# COMPACT_ATOMS: atom_id res chain seq x y z
N MET A 1 -8.45 -14.27 -20.65
CA MET A 1 -8.78 -13.94 -19.24
C MET A 1 -7.67 -14.38 -18.27
N GLU A 2 -6.81 -15.35 -18.60
CA GLU A 2 -5.71 -15.83 -17.74
C GLU A 2 -4.64 -14.79 -17.39
N THR A 3 -4.39 -13.82 -18.28
CA THR A 3 -3.36 -12.78 -18.07
C THR A 3 -3.64 -11.88 -16.87
N SER A 4 -4.90 -11.72 -16.47
CA SER A 4 -5.27 -10.86 -15.33
C SER A 4 -5.01 -11.53 -13.98
N GLU A 5 -5.26 -12.84 -13.87
CA GLU A 5 -5.03 -13.63 -12.65
C GLU A 5 -3.53 -13.82 -12.41
N PHE A 6 -2.78 -14.17 -13.46
CA PHE A 6 -1.32 -14.23 -13.40
C PHE A 6 -0.72 -12.89 -12.95
N ALA A 7 -1.18 -11.77 -13.52
CA ALA A 7 -0.69 -10.46 -13.13
C ALA A 7 -1.07 -10.08 -11.69
N ALA A 8 -2.24 -10.50 -11.21
CA ALA A 8 -2.64 -10.29 -9.82
C ALA A 8 -1.77 -11.10 -8.84
N ASP A 9 -1.53 -12.38 -9.15
CA ASP A 9 -0.68 -13.24 -8.33
C ASP A 9 0.78 -12.76 -8.32
N LEU A 10 1.31 -12.36 -9.48
CA LEU A 10 2.66 -11.83 -9.58
C LEU A 10 2.84 -10.56 -8.75
N ARG A 11 1.89 -9.61 -8.82
CA ARG A 11 1.91 -8.40 -7.99
C ARG A 11 1.86 -8.74 -6.50
N ARG A 12 1.04 -9.71 -6.10
CA ARG A 12 0.96 -10.17 -4.71
C ARG A 12 2.31 -10.72 -4.24
N ARG A 13 2.93 -11.62 -5.00
CA ARG A 13 4.24 -12.20 -4.67
C ARG A 13 5.34 -11.15 -4.58
N VAL A 14 5.35 -10.16 -5.48
CA VAL A 14 6.32 -9.06 -5.44
C VAL A 14 6.18 -8.26 -4.15
N ARG A 15 4.95 -7.95 -3.71
CA ARG A 15 4.72 -7.26 -2.44
C ARG A 15 5.21 -8.09 -1.25
N GLU A 16 4.87 -9.37 -1.22
CA GLU A 16 5.29 -10.28 -0.15
C GLU A 16 6.83 -10.39 -0.07
N ALA A 17 7.51 -10.51 -1.21
CA ALA A 17 8.97 -10.57 -1.27
C ALA A 17 9.62 -9.28 -0.77
N ARG A 18 9.07 -8.10 -1.11
CA ARG A 18 9.56 -6.82 -0.59
C ARG A 18 9.38 -6.70 0.93
N LEU A 19 8.21 -7.05 1.44
CA LEU A 19 7.96 -7.04 2.88
C LEU A 19 8.90 -8.00 3.63
N ALA A 20 9.12 -9.19 3.08
CA ALA A 20 10.04 -10.16 3.67
C ALA A 20 11.50 -9.69 3.64
N LEU A 21 11.91 -8.97 2.57
CA LEU A 21 13.23 -8.35 2.47
C LEU A 21 13.40 -7.25 3.53
N ASP A 22 12.39 -6.39 3.70
CA ASP A 22 12.41 -5.33 4.71
C ASP A 22 12.50 -5.90 6.13
N VAL A 23 11.74 -6.97 6.42
CA VAL A 23 11.81 -7.68 7.71
C VAL A 23 13.20 -8.29 7.93
N ALA A 24 13.72 -9.04 6.95
CA ALA A 24 15.05 -9.65 7.06
C ALA A 24 16.15 -8.60 7.27
N SER A 25 16.03 -7.44 6.59
CA SER A 25 16.95 -6.33 6.75
C SER A 25 16.86 -5.71 8.14
N ALA A 26 15.64 -5.52 8.67
CA ALA A 26 15.41 -4.99 10.01
C ALA A 26 15.91 -5.94 11.12
N GLU A 27 15.83 -7.25 10.91
CA GLU A 27 16.32 -8.27 11.83
C GLU A 27 17.85 -8.48 11.74
N GLY A 28 18.50 -7.89 10.74
CA GLY A 28 19.94 -8.08 10.49
C GLY A 28 20.29 -9.48 9.99
N ASP A 29 19.32 -10.22 9.44
CA ASP A 29 19.54 -11.53 8.85
C ASP A 29 20.04 -11.36 7.40
N PHE A 30 21.36 -11.20 7.26
CA PHE A 30 22.01 -11.02 5.96
C PHE A 30 21.80 -12.19 5.00
N TYR A 31 21.64 -13.42 5.53
CA TYR A 31 21.39 -14.58 4.69
C TYR A 31 19.97 -14.56 4.14
N ALA A 32 18.98 -14.23 4.98
CA ALA A 32 17.61 -14.02 4.52
C ALA A 32 17.53 -12.85 3.53
N VAL A 33 18.25 -11.75 3.75
CA VAL A 33 18.32 -10.61 2.82
C VAL A 33 18.80 -11.05 1.43
N ASP A 34 19.86 -11.83 1.35
CA ASP A 34 20.41 -12.31 0.06
C ASP A 34 19.40 -13.18 -0.69
N ILE A 35 18.78 -14.14 0.01
CA ILE A 35 17.72 -14.99 -0.56
C ILE A 35 16.54 -14.15 -1.07
N ARG A 36 16.01 -13.24 -0.22
CA ARG A 36 14.84 -12.43 -0.58
C ARG A 36 15.12 -11.47 -1.72
N THR A 37 16.36 -10.98 -1.83
CA THR A 37 16.80 -10.15 -2.96
C THR A 37 16.76 -10.96 -4.26
N GLY A 38 17.32 -12.18 -4.28
CA GLY A 38 17.29 -13.05 -5.46
C GLY A 38 15.88 -13.47 -5.89
N GLU A 39 15.00 -13.74 -4.92
CA GLU A 39 13.58 -14.03 -5.17
C GLU A 39 12.87 -12.82 -5.79
N LEU A 40 13.07 -11.63 -5.22
CA LEU A 40 12.47 -10.39 -5.73
C LEU A 40 12.93 -10.10 -7.16
N ASP A 41 14.24 -10.18 -7.43
CA ASP A 41 14.80 -9.97 -8.77
C ASP A 41 14.20 -10.91 -9.81
N SER A 42 14.01 -12.18 -9.44
CA SER A 42 13.38 -13.18 -10.30
C SER A 42 11.94 -12.79 -10.65
N LEU A 43 11.16 -12.33 -9.66
CA LEU A 43 9.78 -11.87 -9.88
C LEU A 43 9.71 -10.59 -10.72
N LEU A 44 10.62 -9.64 -10.50
CA LEU A 44 10.71 -8.42 -11.30
C LEU A 44 11.04 -8.74 -12.75
N ARG A 45 11.95 -9.69 -13.00
CA ARG A 45 12.28 -10.15 -14.35
C ARG A 45 11.08 -10.76 -15.06
N ILE A 46 10.34 -11.64 -14.39
CA ILE A 46 9.11 -12.23 -14.94
C ILE A 46 8.10 -11.13 -15.28
N ALA A 47 7.93 -10.13 -14.41
CA ALA A 47 7.02 -9.02 -14.68
C ALA A 47 7.42 -8.22 -15.92
N MET A 48 8.71 -7.95 -16.10
CA MET A 48 9.23 -7.28 -17.29
C MET A 48 8.99 -8.11 -18.56
N GLU A 49 9.28 -9.41 -18.54
CA GLU A 49 9.10 -10.32 -19.68
C GLU A 49 7.62 -10.37 -20.13
N HIS A 50 6.70 -10.27 -19.19
CA HIS A 50 5.25 -10.27 -19.45
C HIS A 50 4.62 -8.86 -19.56
N ASN A 51 5.41 -7.79 -19.57
CA ASN A 51 4.95 -6.39 -19.60
C ASN A 51 3.94 -6.04 -18.50
N ILE A 52 4.11 -6.63 -17.31
CA ILE A 52 3.26 -6.38 -16.15
C ILE A 52 3.81 -5.17 -15.38
N THR A 53 3.00 -4.12 -15.26
CA THR A 53 3.32 -2.97 -14.41
C THR A 53 3.24 -3.36 -12.94
N LEU A 54 4.36 -3.18 -12.25
CA LEU A 54 4.48 -3.32 -10.80
C LEU A 54 4.60 -1.92 -10.19
N ASN A 55 3.82 -1.64 -9.14
CA ASN A 55 3.98 -0.38 -8.42
C ASN A 55 5.27 -0.44 -7.58
N PRO A 56 6.22 0.50 -7.76
CA PRO A 56 7.47 0.49 -7.02
C PRO A 56 7.30 0.78 -5.52
N ASN A 57 6.20 1.43 -5.12
CA ASN A 57 5.99 1.99 -3.78
C ASN A 57 4.89 1.30 -2.93
N GLU A 58 4.41 0.13 -3.32
CA GLU A 58 3.32 -0.55 -2.59
C GLU A 58 3.72 -1.14 -1.22
N ALA A 59 5.00 -1.07 -0.82
CA ALA A 59 5.45 -1.51 0.50
C ALA A 59 4.90 -0.64 1.66
N LEU A 60 4.42 0.58 1.37
CA LEU A 60 4.02 1.56 2.38
C LEU A 60 2.54 1.57 2.76
N VAL A 61 1.71 0.64 2.24
CA VAL A 61 0.30 0.56 2.67
C VAL A 61 0.18 -0.32 3.92
N THR A 62 0.87 0.06 4.98
CA THR A 62 0.52 -0.32 6.35
C THR A 62 -0.40 0.76 6.91
N GLY A 63 -1.70 0.58 6.64
CA GLY A 63 -2.81 1.14 7.41
C GLY A 63 -2.74 2.62 7.80
N GLU A 64 -3.26 3.50 6.96
CA GLU A 64 -3.99 4.66 7.46
C GLU A 64 -5.31 4.80 6.71
N ALA A 65 -6.35 4.96 7.53
CA ALA A 65 -7.70 5.26 7.13
C ALA A 65 -7.71 6.39 6.09
N LEU A 66 -8.38 6.13 4.97
CA LEU A 66 -8.91 7.20 4.13
C LEU A 66 -10.05 7.89 4.90
N VAL A 67 -9.71 8.67 5.93
CA VAL A 67 -10.59 9.65 6.55
C VAL A 67 -10.54 10.92 5.69
N THR A 68 -11.13 10.84 4.51
CA THR A 68 -11.46 12.03 3.72
C THR A 68 -12.97 12.22 3.76
N GLY A 69 -13.42 12.83 4.85
CA GLY A 69 -14.82 13.19 5.08
C GLY A 69 -14.95 14.28 6.12
N GLY A 70 -14.19 15.37 5.92
CA GLY A 70 -14.32 16.57 6.73
C GLY A 70 -15.61 17.34 6.44
N SER A 71 -16.05 18.05 7.48
CA SER A 71 -16.85 19.29 7.44
C SER A 71 -18.36 19.15 7.27
N GLY A 72 -19.03 19.07 8.43
CA GLY A 72 -20.45 19.42 8.62
C GLY A 72 -20.66 20.18 9.93
N GLY A 73 -19.73 21.06 10.30
CA GLY A 73 -19.94 22.03 11.37
C GLY A 73 -20.75 23.21 10.83
N SER A 74 -22.06 23.22 11.09
CA SER A 74 -22.89 24.41 10.99
C SER A 74 -23.79 24.43 12.22
N GLY A 75 -23.17 24.75 13.35
CA GLY A 75 -23.84 25.20 14.57
C GLY A 75 -23.55 26.67 14.75
N ASP A 76 -24.03 27.50 13.82
CA ASP A 76 -24.05 28.95 13.97
C ASP A 76 -25.41 29.45 13.44
N ASP A 77 -26.46 29.14 14.19
CA ASP A 77 -27.72 29.87 14.13
C ASP A 77 -27.90 30.58 15.47
N VAL A 78 -27.18 31.70 15.58
CA VAL A 78 -27.46 32.76 16.54
C VAL A 78 -28.79 33.40 16.14
N VAL A 79 -29.90 32.94 16.73
CA VAL A 79 -31.15 33.70 16.74
C VAL A 79 -31.13 34.64 17.95
N GLY A 80 -31.06 35.94 17.64
CA GLY A 80 -31.08 37.06 18.57
C GLY A 80 -32.42 37.31 19.28
N PRO A 81 -32.57 38.47 19.95
CA PRO A 81 -33.19 38.57 21.28
C PRO A 81 -34.69 38.85 21.23
N GLY A 82 -35.48 38.04 21.95
CA GLY A 82 -36.88 38.32 22.26
C GLY A 82 -37.05 38.98 23.62
N GLY A 83 -36.70 40.26 23.71
CA GLY A 83 -37.05 41.11 24.84
C GLY A 83 -38.18 42.04 24.45
N GLU A 84 -39.42 41.65 24.72
CA GLU A 84 -40.57 42.56 24.69
C GLU A 84 -41.49 42.30 25.90
N ARG A 85 -41.32 43.19 26.88
CA ARG A 85 -42.29 43.80 27.82
C ARG A 85 -43.17 42.89 28.69
#